data_AF-A0A914NVE9-F1
#
_entry.id   AF-A0A914NVE9-F1
#
_cell.length_a   1.000
_cell.length_b   1.000
_cell.length_c   1.000
_cell.angle_alpha   90.00
_cell.angle_beta   90.00
_cell.angle_gamma   90.00
#
_symmetry.space_group_name_H-M   'P 1'
#
loop_
_entity.id
_entity.type
_entity.pdbx_description
1 polymer ?
#
loop_
_entity_poly.entity_id
_entity_poly.type
_entity_poly.pdbx_seq_one_letter_code
_entity_poly.pdbx_strand_id
1 'polypeptide(L)'
;MIESDIPLSELSYDAYVYVPKVVEYWNKKYTQNGFIFKVFVFGDRCGDKPKYVYGPDNYNTPIPIYYSQDHFDGIRTVGAQFGQHWQYCYSCQKKYRKAKEHISTCKSLCLLCGRVGIGRPCPIVNDFKKECKDCGKIFRNNDCFEHHKSSNHCLQSKQCEKCGVIWRIKDINRDPAKKHICGHKWCIKCIQYHSSERGCFIKPLKPKKKTPYRLVTFDFESTQHAKHPQNQNHRLHHVNFIAATIICTNCMENDQWKASLKQLGKLCHICGKCRNITFSHRPFQQTYVDEQRVIEDPLHDFVNWILFELDNKFTTIAFSHFGGRYDMVMTFREIFLKGIVPSIIRRGNKLYELRVSKTQNSCEVIFRDSYNICPVALGQLVGAFDLQVHEKQFFPHLANNPCNYDITLQRLPPKSDYLYGGMLPEKQKIFDQWYDQEKDKTFCLNEALAEYCLNDVQILTEALLAFRVKFLEISKPKNS
;
A
#
# COMPACT_ATOMS: atom_id res chain seq x y z
N MET A 1 9.80 -3.32 54.45
CA MET A 1 8.97 -4.27 53.68
C MET A 1 8.32 -3.50 52.55
N ILE A 2 8.56 -3.87 51.29
CA ILE A 2 7.92 -3.19 50.15
C ILE A 2 6.53 -3.81 50.01
N GLU A 3 5.48 -3.05 50.31
CA GLU A 3 4.06 -3.45 50.26
C GLU A 3 3.51 -3.78 48.86
N SER A 4 4.35 -4.18 47.89
CA SER A 4 3.89 -4.45 46.52
C SER A 4 3.60 -5.93 46.23
N ASP A 5 3.85 -6.87 47.17
CA ASP A 5 3.73 -8.33 46.93
C ASP A 5 4.42 -8.80 45.64
N ILE A 6 5.52 -8.14 45.25
CA ILE A 6 6.31 -8.49 44.06
C ILE A 6 7.52 -9.27 44.53
N PRO A 7 7.64 -10.57 44.19
CA PRO A 7 8.80 -11.37 44.52
C PRO A 7 10.03 -10.84 43.79
N LEU A 8 11.07 -10.45 44.55
CA LEU A 8 12.33 -9.92 44.00
C LEU A 8 13.25 -11.02 43.43
N SER A 9 12.92 -12.29 43.65
CA SER A 9 13.69 -13.46 43.24
C SER A 9 13.31 -14.03 41.87
N GLU A 10 12.34 -13.41 41.18
CA GLU A 10 11.90 -13.88 39.86
C GLU A 10 12.95 -13.62 38.79
N LEU A 11 13.11 -14.60 37.89
CA LEU A 11 14.02 -14.49 36.74
C LEU A 11 13.42 -13.62 35.62
N SER A 12 12.10 -13.45 35.59
CA SER A 12 11.41 -12.61 34.62
C SER A 12 10.08 -12.06 35.17
N TYR A 13 9.64 -10.94 34.62
CA TYR A 13 8.40 -10.27 35.03
C TYR A 13 7.50 -10.03 33.82
N ASP A 14 6.29 -10.61 33.83
CA ASP A 14 5.24 -10.32 32.85
C ASP A 14 4.63 -8.92 33.08
N ALA A 15 4.73 -8.05 32.07
CA ALA A 15 4.16 -6.70 32.13
C ALA A 15 2.65 -6.68 32.40
N TYR A 16 1.87 -7.65 31.91
CA TYR A 16 0.43 -7.72 32.16
C TYR A 16 0.09 -8.00 33.62
N VAL A 17 0.99 -8.66 34.35
CA VAL A 17 0.81 -9.04 35.76
C VAL A 17 1.40 -7.99 36.70
N TYR A 18 2.64 -7.55 36.44
CA TYR A 18 3.39 -6.75 37.40
C TYR A 18 3.23 -5.23 37.21
N VAL A 19 3.04 -4.74 35.98
CA VAL A 19 2.81 -3.29 35.77
C VAL A 19 1.58 -2.79 36.53
N PRO A 20 0.43 -3.50 36.53
CA PRO A 20 -0.71 -3.09 37.34
C PRO A 20 -0.39 -2.92 38.82
N LYS A 21 0.26 -3.92 39.43
CA LYS A 21 0.63 -3.90 40.85
C LYS A 21 1.55 -2.72 41.18
N VAL A 22 2.57 -2.47 40.36
CA VAL A 22 3.50 -1.35 40.56
C VAL A 22 2.78 -0.01 40.42
N VAL A 23 1.98 0.16 39.37
CA VAL A 23 1.27 1.42 39.09
C VAL A 23 0.23 1.71 40.17
N GLU A 24 -0.53 0.71 40.62
CA GLU A 24 -1.49 0.85 41.71
C GLU A 24 -0.80 1.22 43.03
N TYR A 25 0.29 0.53 43.38
CA TYR A 25 1.07 0.85 44.57
C TYR A 25 1.66 2.26 44.51
N TRP A 26 2.27 2.67 43.39
CA TRP A 26 2.82 4.01 43.24
C TRP A 26 1.74 5.09 43.27
N ASN A 27 0.60 4.85 42.61
CA ASN A 27 -0.53 5.78 42.69
C ASN A 27 -1.02 5.87 44.13
N LYS A 28 -1.21 4.77 44.86
CA LYS A 28 -1.61 4.82 46.28
C LYS A 28 -0.61 5.61 47.13
N LYS A 29 0.69 5.37 46.94
CA LYS A 29 1.77 5.96 47.75
C LYS A 29 2.01 7.44 47.46
N TYR A 30 2.00 7.85 46.20
CA TYR A 30 2.43 9.18 45.78
C TYR A 30 1.29 10.09 45.32
N THR A 31 0.03 9.64 45.37
CA THR A 31 -1.12 10.51 45.06
C THR A 31 -1.15 11.75 45.94
N GLN A 32 -0.79 11.63 47.23
CA GLN A 32 -0.73 12.78 48.14
C GLN A 32 0.35 13.81 47.75
N ASN A 33 1.41 13.36 47.07
CA ASN A 33 2.43 14.23 46.48
C ASN A 33 2.03 14.80 45.11
N GLY A 34 0.81 14.50 44.65
CA GLY A 34 0.26 14.98 43.38
C GLY A 34 0.70 14.17 42.16
N PHE A 35 1.32 13.00 42.32
CA PHE A 35 1.70 12.16 41.18
C PHE A 35 0.62 11.13 40.84
N ILE A 36 0.27 11.06 39.56
CA ILE A 36 -0.62 10.05 39.00
C ILE A 36 0.09 9.43 37.80
N PHE A 37 0.55 8.19 38.00
CA PHE A 37 1.37 7.44 37.07
C PHE A 37 0.55 6.65 36.05
N LYS A 38 1.03 6.62 34.81
CA LYS A 38 0.53 5.76 33.74
C LYS A 38 1.68 5.22 32.92
N VAL A 39 1.72 3.91 32.72
CA VAL A 39 2.80 3.22 32.00
C VAL A 39 2.44 3.07 30.53
N PHE A 40 3.43 3.28 29.67
CA PHE A 40 3.35 3.12 28.21
C PHE A 40 4.51 2.24 27.73
N VAL A 41 4.23 1.02 27.30
CA VAL A 41 5.24 0.07 26.82
C VAL A 41 5.32 0.10 25.30
N PHE A 42 6.48 0.43 24.77
CA PHE A 42 6.84 0.42 23.34
C PHE A 42 7.64 -0.84 23.02
N GLY A 43 7.83 -1.20 21.75
CA GLY A 43 8.76 -2.29 21.41
C GLY A 43 9.26 -2.26 19.98
N ASP A 44 10.02 -3.29 19.60
CA ASP A 44 10.92 -3.34 18.42
C ASP A 44 10.36 -3.04 17.03
N ARG A 45 9.03 -2.99 16.86
CA ARG A 45 8.43 -2.69 15.56
C ARG A 45 7.96 -1.25 15.58
N CYS A 46 8.40 -0.46 14.59
CA CYS A 46 8.14 0.96 14.34
C CYS A 46 6.66 1.41 14.28
N GLY A 47 5.81 0.93 15.17
CA GLY A 47 4.49 1.49 15.43
C GLY A 47 4.64 2.80 16.19
N ASP A 48 3.83 3.79 15.83
CA ASP A 48 3.72 5.06 16.54
C ASP A 48 2.90 4.97 17.84
N LYS A 49 2.50 3.74 18.23
CA LYS A 49 1.65 3.46 19.38
C LYS A 49 2.31 2.48 20.35
N PRO A 50 2.06 2.64 21.66
CA PRO A 50 2.46 1.66 22.66
C PRO A 50 1.76 0.32 22.41
N LYS A 51 2.46 -0.78 22.70
CA LYS A 51 1.93 -2.14 22.68
C LYS A 51 1.05 -2.44 23.89
N TYR A 52 1.38 -1.83 25.03
CA TYR A 52 0.64 -1.99 26.28
C TYR A 52 0.59 -0.66 27.04
N VAL A 53 -0.57 -0.36 27.62
CA VAL A 53 -0.82 0.86 28.39
C VAL A 53 -1.63 0.50 29.61
N TYR A 54 -1.19 0.95 30.78
CA TYR A 54 -1.90 0.71 32.03
C TYR A 54 -1.82 1.93 32.95
N GLY A 55 -2.94 2.25 33.60
CA GLY A 55 -3.08 3.37 34.54
C GLY A 55 -4.26 4.28 34.19
N PRO A 56 -4.61 5.20 35.11
CA PRO A 56 -5.81 6.02 35.01
C PRO A 56 -5.76 7.02 33.85
N ASP A 57 -6.92 7.53 33.43
CA ASP A 57 -7.00 8.48 32.31
C ASP A 57 -6.62 9.92 32.69
N ASN A 58 -6.77 10.28 33.97
CA ASN A 58 -6.40 11.59 34.53
C ASN A 58 -4.93 11.64 35.04
N TYR A 59 -4.04 10.90 34.39
CA TYR A 59 -2.62 10.85 34.76
C TYR A 59 -1.88 12.17 34.47
N ASN A 60 -0.81 12.41 35.21
CA ASN A 60 0.11 13.53 34.98
C ASN A 60 1.59 13.10 34.89
N THR A 61 1.88 11.82 35.13
CA THR A 61 3.25 11.29 35.14
C THR A 61 3.36 10.05 34.26
N PRO A 62 3.62 10.22 32.94
CA PRO A 62 3.78 9.10 32.02
C PRO A 62 5.12 8.41 32.27
N ILE A 63 5.10 7.08 32.32
CA ILE A 63 6.29 6.23 32.43
C ILE A 63 6.45 5.47 31.11
N PRO A 64 7.31 5.94 30.20
CA PRO A 64 7.58 5.23 28.96
C PRO A 64 8.67 4.17 29.14
N ILE A 65 8.36 2.94 28.72
CA ILE A 65 9.26 1.79 28.80
C ILE A 65 9.38 1.18 27.40
N TYR A 66 10.58 0.78 27.02
CA TYR A 66 10.88 0.08 25.77
C TYR A 66 11.09 -1.40 26.05
N TYR A 67 10.45 -2.27 25.28
CA TYR A 67 10.60 -3.72 25.39
C TYR A 67 11.23 -4.30 24.11
N SER A 68 12.39 -4.94 24.28
CA SER A 68 13.18 -5.54 23.21
C SER A 68 13.93 -6.75 23.73
N GLN A 69 13.99 -7.82 22.94
CA GLN A 69 14.80 -9.02 23.24
C GLN A 69 14.65 -9.50 24.70
N ASP A 70 13.41 -9.61 25.18
CA ASP A 70 13.08 -10.04 26.56
C ASP A 70 13.62 -9.11 27.67
N HIS A 71 13.91 -7.85 27.35
CA HIS A 71 14.37 -6.83 28.28
C HIS A 71 13.51 -5.55 28.26
N PHE A 72 13.43 -4.85 29.39
CA PHE A 72 12.72 -3.57 29.54
C PHE A 72 13.69 -2.42 29.85
N ASP A 73 13.68 -1.38 29.02
CA ASP A 73 14.49 -0.18 29.18
C ASP A 73 13.64 1.07 29.45
N GLY A 74 14.11 1.95 30.34
CA GLY A 74 13.48 3.24 30.58
C GLY A 74 13.73 4.21 29.42
N ILE A 75 12.68 4.86 28.91
CA ILE A 75 12.81 5.82 27.81
C ILE A 75 12.87 7.25 28.37
N ARG A 76 13.98 7.96 28.16
CA ARG A 76 14.07 9.37 28.58
C ARG A 76 13.22 10.30 27.71
N THR A 77 13.29 10.10 26.39
CA THR A 77 12.59 10.95 25.41
C THR A 77 11.99 10.07 24.32
N VAL A 78 10.70 9.72 24.45
CA VAL A 78 9.98 8.86 23.48
C VAL A 78 10.06 9.40 22.06
N GLY A 79 10.03 10.73 21.90
CA GLY A 79 10.20 11.37 20.60
C GLY A 79 11.47 10.94 19.86
N ALA A 80 12.58 10.77 20.57
CA ALA A 80 13.87 10.40 19.98
C ALA A 80 13.87 9.02 19.33
N GLN A 81 13.00 8.10 19.78
CA GLN A 81 12.84 6.77 19.18
C GLN A 81 12.32 6.83 17.74
N PHE A 82 11.69 7.94 17.34
CA PHE A 82 11.17 8.14 15.99
C PHE A 82 12.11 8.97 15.10
N GLY A 83 13.29 9.34 15.60
CA GLY A 83 14.29 10.16 14.92
C GLY A 83 14.47 11.56 15.54
N GLN A 84 15.49 12.28 15.08
CA GLN A 84 15.81 13.63 15.55
C GLN A 84 14.61 14.57 15.27
N HIS A 85 14.26 15.40 16.26
CA HIS A 85 13.16 16.41 16.22
C HIS A 85 11.72 15.90 16.35
N TRP A 86 11.49 14.60 16.58
CA TRP A 86 10.15 14.11 16.89
C TRP A 86 9.80 14.31 18.36
N GLN A 87 8.52 14.59 18.62
CA GLN A 87 7.90 14.66 19.93
C GLN A 87 6.77 13.64 20.01
N TYR A 88 6.35 13.29 21.22
CA TYR A 88 5.29 12.31 21.45
C TYR A 88 4.20 12.87 22.36
N CYS A 89 2.93 12.66 21.98
CA CYS A 89 1.78 13.01 22.81
C CYS A 89 1.16 11.73 23.38
N TYR A 90 1.28 11.54 24.69
CA TYR A 90 0.74 10.37 25.40
C TYR A 90 -0.79 10.30 25.38
N SER A 91 -1.49 11.45 25.29
CA SER A 91 -2.94 11.50 25.33
C SER A 91 -3.62 11.06 24.05
N CYS A 92 -3.05 11.39 22.88
CA CYS A 92 -3.57 10.91 21.59
C CYS A 92 -2.72 9.80 20.98
N GLN A 93 -1.63 9.40 21.65
CA GLN A 93 -0.68 8.36 21.26
C GLN A 93 -0.17 8.55 19.83
N LYS A 94 0.26 9.77 19.51
CA LYS A 94 0.80 10.14 18.20
C LYS A 94 2.07 10.94 18.32
N LYS A 95 3.01 10.66 17.42
CA LYS A 95 4.20 11.49 17.20
C LYS A 95 3.88 12.73 16.38
N TYR A 96 4.59 13.81 16.64
CA TYR A 96 4.48 15.08 15.91
C TYR A 96 5.84 15.81 15.90
N ARG A 97 6.11 16.66 14.91
CA ARG A 97 7.35 17.44 14.85
C ARG A 97 7.20 18.81 15.48
N LYS A 98 6.09 19.48 15.19
CA LYS A 98 5.78 20.82 15.71
C LYS A 98 4.39 20.85 16.33
N ALA A 99 4.20 21.59 17.42
CA ALA A 99 2.91 21.68 18.11
C ALA A 99 1.75 22.11 17.18
N LYS A 100 2.03 22.96 16.19
CA LYS A 100 1.06 23.42 15.16
C LYS A 100 0.51 22.32 14.24
N GLU A 101 1.22 21.20 14.14
CA GLU A 101 0.82 20.03 13.34
C GLU A 101 -0.11 19.11 14.12
N HIS A 102 -0.23 19.32 15.44
CA HIS A 102 -1.02 18.47 16.31
C HIS A 102 -2.51 18.50 15.96
N ILE A 103 -3.19 17.38 16.19
CA ILE A 103 -4.62 17.23 15.93
C ILE A 103 -5.41 18.12 16.89
N SER A 104 -6.40 18.87 16.36
CA SER A 104 -7.19 19.84 17.14
C SER A 104 -8.09 19.20 18.19
N THR A 105 -8.41 17.91 18.05
CA THR A 105 -9.27 17.16 18.96
C THR A 105 -8.52 16.52 20.13
N CYS A 106 -7.20 16.72 20.22
CA CYS A 106 -6.42 16.18 21.33
C CYS A 106 -6.77 16.88 22.64
N LYS A 107 -7.08 16.10 23.68
CA LYS A 107 -7.39 16.62 25.02
C LYS A 107 -6.22 17.40 25.63
N SER A 108 -4.99 17.04 25.30
CA SER A 108 -3.77 17.68 25.79
C SER A 108 -3.25 18.82 24.90
N LEU A 109 -4.10 19.38 24.04
CA LEU A 109 -3.79 20.57 23.26
C LEU A 109 -4.55 21.78 23.83
N CYS A 110 -3.84 22.87 24.11
CA CYS A 110 -4.49 24.15 24.35
C CYS A 110 -4.80 24.83 23.00
N LEU A 111 -6.08 24.96 22.66
CA LEU A 111 -6.51 25.64 21.43
C LEU A 111 -6.27 27.17 21.45
N LEU A 112 -6.05 27.75 22.63
CA LEU A 112 -5.81 29.18 22.79
C LEU A 112 -4.34 29.56 22.48
N CYS A 113 -3.38 28.86 23.07
CA CYS A 113 -1.94 29.15 22.92
C CYS A 113 -1.17 28.14 22.05
N GLY A 114 -1.76 27.01 21.67
CA GLY A 114 -1.13 26.00 20.81
C GLY A 114 -0.17 25.05 21.51
N ARG A 115 0.07 25.18 22.82
CA ARG A 115 0.91 24.25 23.59
C ARG A 115 0.27 22.87 23.70
N VAL A 116 1.09 21.83 23.61
CA VAL A 116 0.70 20.41 23.72
C VAL A 116 1.41 19.80 24.91
N GLY A 117 0.70 18.99 25.69
CA GLY A 117 1.30 18.21 26.78
C GLY A 117 0.36 18.02 27.97
N ILE A 118 0.90 17.44 29.03
CA ILE A 118 0.21 17.26 30.30
C ILE A 118 -0.07 18.63 30.93
N GLY A 119 -1.18 18.74 31.67
CA GLY A 119 -1.64 20.03 32.21
C GLY A 119 -2.22 20.97 31.16
N ARG A 120 -2.56 20.44 29.97
CA ARG A 120 -3.29 21.16 28.92
C ARG A 120 -4.71 20.57 28.76
N PRO A 121 -5.72 21.37 28.40
CA PRO A 121 -5.67 22.81 28.07
C PRO A 121 -5.26 23.67 29.27
N CYS A 122 -4.71 24.87 29.02
CA CYS A 122 -4.22 25.74 30.09
C CYS A 122 -5.31 25.97 31.14
N PRO A 123 -5.00 25.78 32.45
CA PRO A 123 -5.99 25.93 33.50
C PRO A 123 -6.44 27.38 33.62
N ILE A 124 -7.66 27.57 34.11
CA ILE A 124 -8.22 28.87 34.48
C ILE A 124 -7.54 29.33 35.77
N VAL A 125 -7.03 30.55 35.80
CA VAL A 125 -6.33 31.14 36.96
C VAL A 125 -7.07 32.41 37.37
N ASN A 126 -7.88 32.30 38.43
CA ASN A 126 -8.65 33.38 39.09
C ASN A 126 -9.33 34.36 38.09
N ASP A 127 -9.57 35.60 38.51
CA ASP A 127 -10.28 36.65 37.75
C ASP A 127 -9.55 37.16 36.49
N PHE A 128 -8.48 36.49 36.06
CA PHE A 128 -7.78 36.88 34.85
C PHE A 128 -8.69 36.65 33.63
N LYS A 129 -9.02 37.72 32.92
CA LYS A 129 -9.71 37.66 31.63
C LYS A 129 -9.10 38.68 30.69
N LYS A 130 -8.50 38.22 29.60
CA LYS A 130 -7.87 39.08 28.60
C LYS A 130 -8.19 38.61 27.20
N GLU A 131 -8.59 39.55 26.35
CA GLU A 131 -8.90 39.28 24.95
C GLU A 131 -7.72 39.69 24.06
N CYS A 132 -7.39 38.83 23.09
CA CYS A 132 -6.43 39.16 22.04
C CYS A 132 -7.16 39.86 20.88
N LYS A 133 -6.87 41.15 20.68
CA LYS A 133 -7.47 41.97 19.62
C LYS A 133 -7.23 41.43 18.20
N ASP A 134 -6.14 40.69 17.97
CA ASP A 134 -5.78 40.19 16.62
C ASP A 134 -6.57 38.95 16.20
N CYS A 135 -6.97 38.11 17.17
CA CYS A 135 -7.61 36.82 16.89
C CYS A 135 -8.92 36.57 17.63
N GLY A 136 -9.39 37.51 18.44
CA GLY A 136 -10.65 37.46 19.19
C GLY A 136 -10.68 36.41 20.31
N LYS A 137 -9.52 35.80 20.64
CA LYS A 137 -9.46 34.74 21.66
C LYS A 137 -9.50 35.33 23.06
N ILE A 138 -10.28 34.70 23.93
CA ILE A 138 -10.40 35.08 25.34
C ILE A 138 -9.55 34.12 26.20
N PHE A 139 -8.62 34.68 26.96
CA PHE A 139 -7.69 33.95 27.80
C PHE A 139 -8.06 34.12 29.27
N ARG A 140 -8.00 33.00 30.01
CA ARG A 140 -8.23 32.97 31.47
C ARG A 140 -6.97 32.63 32.28
N ASN A 141 -5.81 32.82 31.67
CA ASN A 141 -4.52 32.53 32.25
C ASN A 141 -3.46 33.42 31.58
N ASN A 142 -2.70 34.18 32.38
CA ASN A 142 -1.72 35.13 31.85
C ASN A 142 -0.57 34.44 31.10
N ASP A 143 -0.02 33.34 31.63
CA ASP A 143 1.00 32.53 30.94
C ASP A 143 0.46 31.95 29.61
N CYS A 144 -0.83 31.63 29.54
CA CYS A 144 -1.46 31.24 28.27
C CYS A 144 -1.49 32.40 27.26
N PHE A 145 -1.79 33.61 27.72
CA PHE A 145 -1.86 34.81 26.87
C PHE A 145 -0.48 35.29 26.40
N GLU A 146 0.49 35.35 27.30
CA GLU A 146 1.86 35.79 26.98
C GLU A 146 2.55 34.80 26.05
N HIS A 147 2.41 33.49 26.27
CA HIS A 147 2.92 32.49 25.32
C HIS A 147 2.23 32.58 23.96
N HIS A 148 0.92 32.84 23.93
CA HIS A 148 0.18 33.00 22.69
C HIS A 148 0.74 34.17 21.86
N LYS A 149 1.06 35.29 22.50
CA LYS A 149 1.68 36.45 21.87
C LYS A 149 3.10 36.17 21.40
N SER A 150 3.97 35.66 22.28
CA SER A 150 5.39 35.44 21.94
C SER A 150 5.59 34.37 20.86
N SER A 151 4.70 33.37 20.79
CA SER A 151 4.75 32.32 19.76
C SER A 151 4.05 32.67 18.44
N ASN A 152 3.48 33.88 18.31
CA ASN A 152 2.67 34.31 17.16
C ASN A 152 1.54 33.32 16.83
N HIS A 153 0.95 32.67 17.84
CA HIS A 153 -0.13 31.71 17.62
C HIS A 153 -1.45 32.39 17.17
N CYS A 154 -1.57 33.72 17.33
CA CYS A 154 -2.66 34.53 16.80
C CYS A 154 -2.85 34.37 15.28
N LEU A 155 -1.76 34.15 14.53
CA LEU A 155 -1.79 33.98 13.07
C LEU A 155 -2.29 32.59 12.63
N GLN A 156 -2.45 31.65 13.55
CA GLN A 156 -2.79 30.26 13.20
C GLN A 156 -4.28 29.96 13.33
N SER A 157 -4.99 30.65 14.23
CA SER A 157 -6.40 30.42 14.51
C SER A 157 -7.09 31.66 15.08
N LYS A 158 -8.38 31.80 14.78
CA LYS A 158 -9.25 32.87 15.28
C LYS A 158 -10.44 32.27 16.04
N GLN A 159 -11.01 33.06 16.94
CA GLN A 159 -12.23 32.72 17.69
C GLN A 159 -13.42 33.51 17.15
N CYS A 160 -14.59 32.88 17.09
CA CYS A 160 -15.81 33.53 16.61
C CYS A 160 -16.40 34.39 17.71
N GLU A 161 -16.66 35.66 17.42
CA GLU A 161 -17.38 36.54 18.35
C GLU A 161 -18.80 36.05 18.63
N LYS A 162 -19.49 35.49 17.62
CA LYS A 162 -20.89 35.06 17.74
C LYS A 162 -21.08 33.71 18.45
N CYS A 163 -20.22 32.74 18.17
CA CYS A 163 -20.40 31.36 18.66
C CYS A 163 -19.23 30.80 19.47
N GLY A 164 -18.17 31.58 19.69
CA GLY A 164 -17.00 31.16 20.47
C GLY A 164 -16.13 30.05 19.83
N VAL A 165 -16.52 29.53 18.66
CA VAL A 165 -15.76 28.47 17.97
C VAL A 165 -14.40 28.98 17.53
N ILE A 166 -13.36 28.22 17.84
CA ILE A 166 -11.99 28.47 17.37
C ILE A 166 -11.76 27.69 16.07
N TRP A 167 -11.43 28.38 14.97
CA TRP A 167 -11.08 27.74 13.70
C TRP A 167 -9.65 28.10 13.28
N ARG A 168 -9.02 27.23 12.49
CA ARG A 168 -7.66 27.43 12.00
C ARG A 168 -7.67 28.18 10.66
N ILE A 169 -6.81 29.18 10.52
CA ILE A 169 -6.72 29.99 9.29
C ILE A 169 -6.18 29.17 8.12
N LYS A 170 -5.23 28.26 8.39
CA LYS A 170 -4.62 27.37 7.38
C LYS A 170 -5.65 26.51 6.62
N ASP A 171 -6.76 26.17 7.26
CA ASP A 171 -7.79 25.33 6.65
C ASP A 171 -8.54 26.11 5.57
N ILE A 172 -8.68 27.43 5.73
CA ILE A 172 -9.28 28.36 4.75
C ILE A 172 -8.33 28.58 3.57
N ASN A 173 -7.04 28.78 3.84
CA ASN A 173 -6.03 29.00 2.79
C ASN A 173 -5.87 27.79 1.86
N ARG A 174 -6.10 26.58 2.39
CA ARG A 174 -6.05 25.34 1.59
C ARG A 174 -7.35 25.05 0.87
N ASP A 175 -8.47 25.43 1.47
CA ASP A 175 -9.80 25.18 0.95
C ASP A 175 -10.74 26.31 1.43
N PRO A 176 -11.05 27.30 0.57
CA PRO A 176 -11.94 28.40 0.91
C PRO A 176 -13.30 27.93 1.42
N ALA A 177 -13.75 26.73 1.03
CA ALA A 177 -15.02 26.14 1.49
C ALA A 177 -15.01 25.77 2.98
N LYS A 178 -13.85 25.71 3.64
CA LYS A 178 -13.72 25.43 5.08
C LYS A 178 -13.78 26.66 5.97
N LYS A 179 -14.05 27.85 5.41
CA LYS A 179 -14.33 29.05 6.20
C LYS A 179 -15.39 28.75 7.26
N HIS A 180 -15.14 29.18 8.49
CA HIS A 180 -16.10 28.98 9.59
C HIS A 180 -17.44 29.66 9.26
N ILE A 181 -18.54 28.92 9.45
CA ILE A 181 -19.92 29.41 9.30
C ILE A 181 -20.65 29.20 10.63
N CYS A 182 -21.13 30.30 11.24
CA CYS A 182 -21.86 30.23 12.50
C CYS A 182 -23.13 29.37 12.36
N GLY A 183 -23.46 28.61 13.40
CA GLY A 183 -24.62 27.72 13.41
C GLY A 183 -24.48 26.48 12.52
N HIS A 184 -23.37 26.31 11.80
CA HIS A 184 -23.14 25.18 10.91
C HIS A 184 -21.95 24.33 11.33
N LYS A 185 -22.03 23.02 11.09
CA LYS A 185 -20.94 22.05 11.31
C LYS A 185 -20.42 21.53 9.98
N TRP A 186 -19.10 21.43 9.87
CA TRP A 186 -18.45 20.81 8.72
C TRP A 186 -18.62 19.29 8.78
N CYS A 187 -19.16 18.70 7.72
CA CYS A 187 -19.27 17.25 7.58
C CYS A 187 -18.11 16.70 6.74
N ILE A 188 -17.28 15.85 7.35
CA ILE A 188 -16.15 15.20 6.67
C ILE A 188 -16.59 14.21 5.58
N LYS A 189 -17.82 13.68 5.65
CA LYS A 189 -18.32 12.68 4.71
C LYS A 189 -18.73 13.29 3.37
N CYS A 190 -19.45 14.41 3.41
CA CYS A 190 -19.95 15.08 2.21
C CYS A 190 -19.16 16.35 1.84
N ILE A 191 -18.20 16.76 2.68
CA ILE A 191 -17.30 17.90 2.44
C ILE A 191 -18.10 19.22 2.29
N GLN A 192 -19.11 19.41 3.16
CA GLN A 192 -19.99 20.60 3.17
C GLN A 192 -20.37 21.00 4.61
N TYR A 193 -20.75 22.27 4.79
CA TYR A 193 -21.35 22.77 6.03
C TYR A 193 -22.85 22.45 6.07
N HIS A 194 -23.31 21.97 7.22
CA HIS A 194 -24.72 21.70 7.48
C HIS A 194 -25.18 22.49 8.70
N SER A 195 -26.44 22.92 8.72
CA SER A 195 -27.04 23.45 9.94
C SER A 195 -26.81 22.46 11.08
N SER A 196 -26.42 22.98 12.25
CA SER A 196 -26.14 22.17 13.44
C SER A 196 -27.39 21.43 13.93
N GLU A 197 -28.59 21.92 13.58
CA GLU A 197 -29.88 21.32 13.94
C GLU A 197 -30.29 20.22 12.97
N ARG A 198 -30.15 20.45 11.65
CA ARG A 198 -30.61 19.51 10.62
C ARG A 198 -29.62 18.39 10.32
N GLY A 199 -28.33 18.62 10.52
CA GLY A 199 -27.28 17.61 10.26
C GLY A 199 -27.07 17.27 8.77
N CYS A 200 -26.36 16.18 8.51
CA CYS A 200 -26.01 15.71 7.17
C CYS A 200 -26.94 14.56 6.76
N PHE A 201 -27.80 14.77 5.77
CA PHE A 201 -28.59 13.71 5.13
C PHE A 201 -27.77 12.97 4.04
N ILE A 202 -28.12 11.71 3.78
CA ILE A 202 -27.49 10.89 2.73
C ILE A 202 -27.85 11.53 1.37
N LYS A 203 -26.87 12.16 0.74
CA LYS A 203 -26.99 12.60 -0.66
C LYS A 203 -26.67 11.42 -1.58
N PRO A 204 -27.26 11.35 -2.78
CA PRO A 204 -26.80 10.45 -3.82
C PRO A 204 -25.29 10.59 -3.98
N LEU A 205 -24.58 9.46 -4.03
CA LEU A 205 -23.13 9.45 -4.19
C LEU A 205 -22.79 10.21 -5.47
N LYS A 206 -22.16 11.38 -5.33
CA LYS A 206 -21.63 12.08 -6.49
C LYS A 206 -20.54 11.19 -7.10
N PRO A 207 -20.60 10.85 -8.41
CA PRO A 207 -19.54 10.09 -9.03
C PRO A 207 -18.22 10.81 -8.81
N LYS A 208 -17.24 10.11 -8.22
CA LYS A 208 -15.88 10.67 -8.12
C LYS A 208 -15.39 10.96 -9.53
N LYS A 209 -14.70 12.08 -9.74
CA LYS A 209 -14.02 12.34 -11.01
C LYS A 209 -13.12 11.12 -11.32
N LYS A 210 -13.35 10.49 -12.48
CA LYS A 210 -12.49 9.40 -12.96
C LYS A 210 -11.07 9.94 -13.04
N THR A 211 -10.18 9.37 -12.24
CA THR A 211 -8.76 9.69 -12.32
C THR A 211 -8.13 8.73 -13.35
N PRO A 212 -7.33 9.24 -14.29
CA PRO A 212 -6.65 8.38 -15.26
C PRO A 212 -5.65 7.49 -14.53
N TYR A 213 -5.62 6.21 -14.90
CA TYR A 213 -4.68 5.22 -14.36
C TYR A 213 -4.15 4.33 -15.47
N ARG A 214 -3.06 3.63 -15.15
CA ARG A 214 -2.45 2.59 -15.98
C ARG A 214 -2.85 1.22 -15.43
N LEU A 215 -3.18 0.31 -16.33
CA LEU A 215 -3.32 -1.12 -16.09
C LEU A 215 -2.12 -1.79 -16.76
N VAL A 216 -1.36 -2.53 -15.99
CA VAL A 216 -0.27 -3.38 -16.48
C VAL A 216 -0.69 -4.82 -16.28
N THR A 217 -0.67 -5.62 -17.32
CA THR A 217 -0.83 -7.08 -17.23
C THR A 217 0.53 -7.70 -17.48
N PHE A 218 0.87 -8.74 -16.72
CA PHE A 218 2.18 -9.37 -16.84
C PHE A 218 2.13 -10.83 -16.43
N ASP A 219 3.11 -11.59 -16.92
CA ASP A 219 3.30 -13.01 -16.66
C ASP A 219 4.80 -13.34 -16.65
N PHE A 220 5.21 -14.27 -15.78
CA PHE A 220 6.60 -14.68 -15.63
C PHE A 220 6.79 -16.15 -16.04
N GLU A 221 7.76 -16.38 -16.91
CA GLU A 221 8.36 -17.70 -17.06
C GLU A 221 9.65 -17.79 -16.25
N SER A 222 9.83 -18.95 -15.61
CA SER A 222 11.01 -19.21 -14.78
C SER A 222 11.61 -20.58 -15.05
N THR A 223 12.93 -20.64 -15.02
CA THR A 223 13.66 -21.90 -15.06
C THR A 223 13.63 -22.56 -13.68
N GLN A 224 13.70 -23.89 -13.66
CA GLN A 224 13.80 -24.71 -12.45
C GLN A 224 15.02 -25.65 -12.51
N HIS A 225 16.14 -25.19 -13.08
CA HIS A 225 17.32 -26.03 -13.24
C HIS A 225 18.18 -26.08 -11.95
N ALA A 226 18.17 -25.02 -11.14
CA ALA A 226 18.93 -24.94 -9.90
C ALA A 226 18.21 -25.64 -8.72
N LYS A 227 18.94 -26.43 -7.93
CA LYS A 227 18.44 -27.04 -6.69
C LYS A 227 18.55 -26.06 -5.52
N HIS A 228 17.62 -26.14 -4.57
CA HIS A 228 17.67 -25.32 -3.36
C HIS A 228 18.85 -25.74 -2.48
N PRO A 229 19.73 -24.80 -2.03
CA PRO A 229 20.95 -25.14 -1.28
C PRO A 229 20.69 -25.95 -0.01
N GLN A 230 19.57 -25.69 0.66
CA GLN A 230 19.21 -26.34 1.94
C GLN A 230 18.25 -27.53 1.77
N ASN A 231 17.66 -27.74 0.58
CA ASN A 231 16.71 -28.82 0.36
C ASN A 231 16.81 -29.33 -1.08
N GLN A 232 17.53 -30.43 -1.28
CA GLN A 232 17.81 -30.96 -2.62
C GLN A 232 16.55 -31.45 -3.37
N ASN A 233 15.43 -31.65 -2.67
CA ASN A 233 14.14 -31.99 -3.30
C ASN A 233 13.41 -30.76 -3.85
N HIS A 234 13.81 -29.55 -3.47
CA HIS A 234 13.22 -28.31 -3.94
C HIS A 234 14.08 -27.70 -5.05
N ARG A 235 13.43 -27.10 -6.04
CA ARG A 235 14.08 -26.35 -7.11
C ARG A 235 13.84 -24.86 -6.95
N LEU A 236 14.83 -24.06 -7.30
CA LEU A 236 14.73 -22.60 -7.29
C LEU A 236 14.10 -22.15 -8.61
N HIS A 237 13.11 -21.26 -8.49
CA HIS A 237 12.53 -20.57 -9.63
C HIS A 237 13.35 -19.32 -9.93
N HIS A 238 14.01 -19.29 -11.08
CA HIS A 238 14.74 -18.12 -11.57
C HIS A 238 14.01 -17.58 -12.80
N VAL A 239 13.40 -16.39 -12.64
CA VAL A 239 12.67 -15.72 -13.71
C VAL A 239 13.62 -15.41 -14.87
N ASN A 240 13.33 -15.96 -16.04
CA ASN A 240 14.17 -15.81 -17.23
C ASN A 240 13.46 -15.07 -18.37
N PHE A 241 12.14 -14.97 -18.30
CA PHE A 241 11.33 -14.23 -19.26
C PHE A 241 10.12 -13.60 -18.57
N ILE A 242 9.85 -12.35 -18.91
CA ILE A 242 8.69 -11.59 -18.43
C ILE A 242 8.08 -10.91 -19.64
N ALA A 243 6.78 -11.09 -19.84
CA ALA A 243 5.99 -10.27 -20.75
C ALA A 243 5.13 -9.29 -19.94
N ALA A 244 5.00 -8.06 -20.44
CA ALA A 244 4.12 -7.05 -19.85
C ALA A 244 3.42 -6.21 -20.92
N THR A 245 2.12 -5.98 -20.72
CA THR A 245 1.31 -5.07 -21.54
C THR A 245 0.82 -3.90 -20.70
N ILE A 246 1.03 -2.68 -21.17
CA ILE A 246 0.63 -1.44 -20.48
C ILE A 246 -0.48 -0.69 -21.23
N ILE A 247 -1.62 -0.47 -20.57
CA ILE A 247 -2.78 0.23 -21.14
C ILE A 247 -3.33 1.25 -20.15
N CYS A 248 -3.92 2.34 -20.62
CA CYS A 248 -4.51 3.38 -19.75
C CYS A 248 -6.00 3.53 -20.01
N THR A 249 -6.70 4.19 -19.08
CA THR A 249 -8.15 4.45 -19.20
C THR A 249 -8.54 5.03 -20.56
N ASN A 250 -7.74 5.94 -21.12
CA ASN A 250 -8.05 6.57 -22.41
C ASN A 250 -7.86 5.58 -23.58
N CYS A 251 -6.84 4.74 -23.53
CA CYS A 251 -6.63 3.70 -24.55
C CYS A 251 -7.73 2.64 -24.50
N MET A 252 -8.24 2.32 -23.31
CA MET A 252 -9.36 1.39 -23.13
C MET A 252 -10.67 1.96 -23.68
N GLU A 253 -10.93 3.25 -23.49
CA GLU A 253 -12.20 3.89 -23.89
C GLU A 253 -12.26 4.17 -25.40
N ASN A 254 -11.12 4.32 -26.08
CA ASN A 254 -11.06 4.64 -27.51
C ASN A 254 -10.61 3.44 -28.39
N ASP A 255 -10.56 2.22 -27.83
CA ASP A 255 -10.07 0.98 -28.48
C ASP A 255 -8.67 1.04 -29.11
N GLN A 256 -7.89 2.08 -28.82
CA GLN A 256 -6.51 2.26 -29.30
C GLN A 256 -5.51 1.35 -28.56
N TRP A 257 -5.97 0.50 -27.64
CA TRP A 257 -5.10 -0.37 -26.86
C TRP A 257 -4.60 -1.59 -27.65
N LYS A 258 -5.35 -2.04 -28.67
CA LYS A 258 -4.97 -3.18 -29.53
C LYS A 258 -3.81 -2.88 -30.48
N ALA A 259 -3.57 -1.61 -30.77
CA ALA A 259 -2.49 -1.21 -31.68
C ALA A 259 -1.17 -1.00 -30.93
N SER A 260 -0.07 -1.43 -31.58
CA SER A 260 1.29 -1.06 -31.19
C SER A 260 1.45 0.46 -31.19
N LEU A 261 2.03 1.00 -30.11
CA LEU A 261 2.31 2.43 -30.03
C LEU A 261 3.51 2.80 -30.93
N LYS A 262 4.52 1.92 -30.98
CA LYS A 262 5.76 2.14 -31.70
C LYS A 262 5.58 2.06 -33.22
N GLN A 263 4.87 1.06 -33.75
CA GLN A 263 4.60 0.94 -35.19
C GLN A 263 3.82 2.14 -35.74
N LEU A 264 2.90 2.71 -34.95
CA LEU A 264 2.11 3.85 -35.38
C LEU A 264 2.84 5.20 -35.22
N GLY A 265 4.06 5.22 -34.68
CA GLY A 265 4.75 6.45 -34.31
C GLY A 265 3.97 7.28 -33.27
N LYS A 266 3.07 6.64 -32.49
CA LYS A 266 2.16 7.31 -31.57
C LYS A 266 2.71 7.24 -30.15
N LEU A 267 2.76 8.39 -29.47
CA LEU A 267 3.04 8.46 -28.05
C LEU A 267 1.73 8.52 -27.26
N CYS A 268 1.57 7.65 -26.26
CA CYS A 268 0.50 7.81 -25.29
C CYS A 268 1.01 8.64 -24.11
N HIS A 269 0.37 9.78 -23.81
CA HIS A 269 0.75 10.61 -22.66
C HIS A 269 0.71 9.86 -21.31
N ILE A 270 -0.13 8.82 -21.20
CA ILE A 270 -0.28 8.05 -19.96
C ILE A 270 0.54 6.75 -20.00
N CYS A 271 0.45 5.96 -21.07
CA CYS A 271 1.17 4.67 -21.18
C CYS A 271 2.65 4.83 -21.50
N GLY A 272 3.05 5.97 -22.08
CA GLY A 272 4.37 6.16 -22.66
C GLY A 272 4.44 5.71 -24.12
N LYS A 273 5.60 5.18 -24.49
CA LYS A 273 6.01 4.89 -25.87
C LYS A 273 5.83 3.43 -26.30
N CYS A 274 5.72 2.52 -25.34
CA CYS A 274 5.67 1.09 -25.60
C CYS A 274 4.41 0.49 -24.96
N ARG A 275 3.76 -0.42 -25.67
CA ARG A 275 2.57 -1.19 -25.25
C ARG A 275 2.96 -2.54 -24.70
N ASN A 276 3.72 -3.31 -25.50
CA ASN A 276 4.18 -4.65 -25.17
C ASN A 276 5.69 -4.59 -24.94
N ILE A 277 6.10 -4.95 -23.73
CA ILE A 277 7.50 -4.90 -23.29
C ILE A 277 7.86 -6.28 -22.77
N THR A 278 9.05 -6.75 -23.12
CA THR A 278 9.60 -8.02 -22.61
C THR A 278 10.91 -7.79 -21.90
N PHE A 279 11.17 -8.58 -20.86
CA PHE A 279 12.41 -8.61 -20.10
C PHE A 279 12.91 -10.06 -20.13
N SER A 280 14.10 -10.30 -20.67
CA SER A 280 14.53 -11.66 -20.99
C SER A 280 16.04 -11.80 -20.98
N HIS A 281 16.55 -13.01 -20.73
CA HIS A 281 17.99 -13.28 -20.83
C HIS A 281 18.51 -13.26 -22.28
N ARG A 282 17.65 -13.58 -23.25
CA ARG A 282 18.04 -13.78 -24.65
C ARG A 282 17.08 -13.08 -25.61
N PRO A 283 17.59 -12.56 -26.73
CA PRO A 283 16.74 -11.98 -27.76
C PRO A 283 15.95 -13.06 -28.50
N PHE A 284 14.81 -12.64 -29.05
CA PHE A 284 13.98 -13.36 -30.03
C PHE A 284 13.75 -12.46 -31.24
N GLN A 285 13.38 -13.04 -32.39
CA GLN A 285 13.42 -12.33 -33.68
C GLN A 285 12.08 -12.29 -34.42
N GLN A 286 11.21 -13.30 -34.23
CA GLN A 286 10.01 -13.45 -35.04
C GLN A 286 8.79 -12.83 -34.35
N THR A 287 8.70 -12.96 -33.03
CA THR A 287 7.62 -12.41 -32.22
C THR A 287 7.79 -10.91 -32.10
N TYR A 288 6.71 -10.18 -32.39
CA TYR A 288 6.72 -8.73 -32.36
C TYR A 288 6.45 -8.18 -30.94
N VAL A 289 7.29 -7.24 -30.50
CA VAL A 289 7.10 -6.43 -29.29
C VAL A 289 7.50 -4.98 -29.54
N ASP A 290 6.94 -4.03 -28.79
CA ASP A 290 7.34 -2.63 -28.90
C ASP A 290 8.77 -2.44 -28.34
N GLU A 291 9.10 -3.16 -27.28
CA GLU A 291 10.41 -3.11 -26.63
C GLU A 291 10.82 -4.49 -26.12
N GLN A 292 12.04 -4.90 -26.47
CA GLN A 292 12.70 -6.10 -25.95
C GLN A 292 13.88 -5.65 -25.11
N ARG A 293 13.85 -5.97 -23.82
CA ARG A 293 14.96 -5.71 -22.89
C ARG A 293 15.69 -7.01 -22.61
N VAL A 294 16.86 -7.13 -23.24
CA VAL A 294 17.75 -8.27 -23.04
C VAL A 294 18.69 -7.94 -21.89
N ILE A 295 18.53 -8.61 -20.76
CA ILE A 295 19.21 -8.30 -19.49
C ILE A 295 19.47 -9.58 -18.69
N GLU A 296 20.52 -9.56 -17.86
CA GLU A 296 20.89 -10.70 -17.01
C GLU A 296 19.89 -10.97 -15.87
N ASP A 297 19.24 -9.94 -15.33
CA ASP A 297 18.21 -10.08 -14.29
C ASP A 297 16.89 -9.43 -14.74
N PRO A 298 16.02 -10.20 -15.42
CA PRO A 298 14.73 -9.72 -15.92
C PRO A 298 13.82 -9.23 -14.81
N LEU A 299 13.84 -9.89 -13.65
CA LEU A 299 12.96 -9.53 -12.52
C LEU A 299 13.37 -8.18 -11.92
N HIS A 300 14.68 -7.96 -11.75
CA HIS A 300 15.21 -6.69 -11.29
C HIS A 300 14.83 -5.54 -12.22
N ASP A 301 15.00 -5.73 -13.54
CA ASP A 301 14.69 -4.70 -14.53
C ASP A 301 13.19 -4.44 -14.63
N PHE A 302 12.34 -5.48 -14.60
CA PHE A 302 10.89 -5.33 -14.56
C PHE A 302 10.41 -4.51 -13.35
N VAL A 303 10.95 -4.80 -12.16
CA VAL A 303 10.62 -4.05 -10.94
C VAL A 303 11.12 -2.62 -11.02
N ASN A 304 12.30 -2.37 -11.58
CA ASN A 304 12.80 -1.01 -11.80
C ASN A 304 11.88 -0.23 -12.75
N TRP A 305 11.55 -0.84 -13.89
CA TRP A 305 10.70 -0.26 -14.91
C TRP A 305 9.33 0.15 -14.33
N ILE A 306 8.63 -0.79 -13.70
CA ILE A 306 7.25 -0.54 -13.25
C ILE A 306 7.18 0.50 -12.12
N LEU A 307 8.19 0.58 -11.27
CA LEU A 307 8.21 1.49 -10.13
C LEU A 307 8.76 2.89 -10.47
N PHE A 308 9.79 2.97 -11.31
CA PHE A 308 10.61 4.18 -11.44
C PHE A 308 10.66 4.77 -12.85
N GLU A 309 10.43 3.99 -13.91
CA GLU A 309 10.53 4.51 -15.28
C GLU A 309 9.21 5.06 -15.82
N LEU A 310 8.09 4.63 -15.26
CA LEU A 310 6.77 5.09 -15.66
C LEU A 310 6.39 6.42 -14.99
N ASP A 311 5.67 7.30 -15.69
CA ASP A 311 5.33 8.64 -15.20
C ASP A 311 4.62 8.59 -13.83
N ASN A 312 5.25 9.21 -12.83
CA ASN A 312 4.81 9.22 -11.44
C ASN A 312 3.50 9.99 -11.17
N LYS A 313 2.94 10.68 -12.17
CA LYS A 313 1.63 11.35 -12.09
C LYS A 313 0.46 10.37 -12.07
N PHE A 314 0.63 9.19 -12.64
CA PHE A 314 -0.44 8.21 -12.79
C PHE A 314 -0.23 7.00 -11.87
N THR A 315 -1.31 6.51 -11.28
CA THR A 315 -1.31 5.23 -10.56
C THR A 315 -1.26 4.07 -11.54
N THR A 316 -0.50 3.03 -11.19
CA THR A 316 -0.40 1.77 -11.92
C THR A 316 -1.12 0.68 -11.14
N ILE A 317 -2.01 -0.06 -11.80
CA ILE A 317 -2.61 -1.28 -11.28
C ILE A 317 -2.04 -2.42 -12.10
N ALA A 318 -1.25 -3.29 -11.48
CA ALA A 318 -0.60 -4.40 -12.13
C ALA A 318 -1.34 -5.71 -11.83
N PHE A 319 -1.63 -6.51 -12.84
CA PHE A 319 -2.30 -7.80 -12.71
C PHE A 319 -1.46 -8.91 -13.31
N SER A 320 -1.32 -10.00 -12.56
CA SER A 320 -0.94 -11.31 -13.08
C SER A 320 -2.04 -12.31 -12.75
N HIS A 321 -2.11 -13.40 -13.51
CA HIS A 321 -3.15 -14.40 -13.34
C HIS A 321 -2.69 -15.52 -12.41
N PHE A 322 -3.37 -15.71 -11.27
CA PHE A 322 -2.94 -16.61 -10.20
C PHE A 322 -1.58 -16.23 -9.55
N GLY A 323 -1.03 -15.07 -9.89
CA GLY A 323 0.29 -14.64 -9.42
C GLY A 323 0.38 -14.34 -7.93
N GLY A 324 -0.74 -14.28 -7.22
CA GLY A 324 -0.77 -14.16 -5.76
C GLY A 324 -0.06 -15.31 -5.03
N ARG A 325 0.21 -16.43 -5.72
CA ARG A 325 1.01 -17.55 -5.21
C ARG A 325 2.33 -17.77 -5.98
N TYR A 326 2.59 -16.96 -7.01
CA TYR A 326 3.70 -17.15 -7.93
C TYR A 326 4.35 -15.81 -8.29
N ASP A 327 3.93 -15.12 -9.35
CA ASP A 327 4.59 -13.92 -9.88
C ASP A 327 4.74 -12.82 -8.82
N MET A 328 3.65 -12.51 -8.11
CA MET A 328 3.64 -11.46 -7.10
C MET A 328 4.56 -11.78 -5.92
N VAL A 329 4.83 -13.06 -5.64
CA VAL A 329 5.74 -13.49 -4.57
C VAL A 329 7.18 -13.16 -4.97
N MET A 330 7.55 -13.43 -6.22
CA MET A 330 8.86 -13.09 -6.77
C MET A 330 9.04 -11.56 -6.88
N THR A 331 8.02 -10.86 -7.39
CA THR A 331 7.98 -9.39 -7.41
C THR A 331 8.13 -8.80 -6.01
N PHE A 332 7.42 -9.35 -5.02
CA PHE A 332 7.52 -8.88 -3.63
C PHE A 332 8.93 -9.03 -3.07
N ARG A 333 9.59 -10.17 -3.32
CA ARG A 333 10.98 -10.39 -2.92
C ARG A 333 11.90 -9.31 -3.49
N GLU A 334 11.80 -9.02 -4.77
CA GLU A 334 12.66 -8.03 -5.44
C GLU A 334 12.39 -6.60 -4.94
N ILE A 335 11.12 -6.24 -4.72
CA ILE A 335 10.74 -4.95 -4.10
C ILE A 335 11.34 -4.83 -2.69
N PHE A 336 11.29 -5.90 -1.92
CA PHE A 336 11.83 -5.94 -0.56
C PHE A 336 13.36 -5.81 -0.54
N LEU A 337 14.07 -6.48 -1.46
CA LEU A 337 15.53 -6.36 -1.60
C LEU A 337 15.97 -4.94 -1.97
N LYS A 338 15.14 -4.17 -2.68
CA LYS A 338 15.36 -2.74 -2.94
C LYS A 338 15.11 -1.83 -1.74
N GLY A 339 14.76 -2.38 -0.57
CA GLY A 339 14.50 -1.61 0.66
C GLY A 339 13.11 -0.93 0.68
N ILE A 340 12.20 -1.31 -0.22
CA ILE A 340 10.85 -0.77 -0.27
C ILE A 340 9.93 -1.68 0.54
N VAL A 341 9.17 -1.09 1.46
CA VAL A 341 8.20 -1.83 2.29
C VAL A 341 6.78 -1.55 1.78
N PRO A 342 6.20 -2.44 0.95
CA PRO A 342 4.84 -2.29 0.46
C PRO A 342 3.79 -2.61 1.53
N SER A 343 2.59 -2.07 1.36
CA SER A 343 1.40 -2.51 2.09
C SER A 343 0.89 -3.82 1.49
N ILE A 344 0.61 -4.82 2.33
CA ILE A 344 0.27 -6.19 1.89
C ILE A 344 -1.11 -6.60 2.40
N ILE A 345 -1.93 -7.14 1.51
CA ILE A 345 -3.15 -7.89 1.86
C ILE A 345 -2.90 -9.36 1.49
N ARG A 346 -2.93 -10.27 2.47
CA ARG A 346 -2.65 -11.69 2.27
C ARG A 346 -3.50 -12.59 3.16
N ARG A 347 -3.67 -13.85 2.76
CA ARG A 347 -4.16 -14.95 3.61
C ARG A 347 -3.21 -16.13 3.49
N GLY A 348 -2.57 -16.50 4.60
CA GLY A 348 -1.46 -17.46 4.55
C GLY A 348 -0.37 -16.97 3.59
N ASN A 349 0.00 -17.84 2.64
CA ASN A 349 1.01 -17.56 1.61
C ASN A 349 0.43 -16.93 0.33
N LYS A 350 -0.90 -16.78 0.22
CA LYS A 350 -1.52 -16.12 -0.94
C LYS A 350 -1.57 -14.61 -0.74
N LEU A 351 -0.94 -13.86 -1.64
CA LEU A 351 -1.03 -12.42 -1.76
C LEU A 351 -2.28 -12.04 -2.58
N TYR A 352 -3.10 -11.12 -2.05
CA TYR A 352 -4.25 -10.55 -2.76
C TYR A 352 -3.92 -9.18 -3.34
N GLU A 353 -3.19 -8.36 -2.58
CA GLU A 353 -2.75 -7.03 -3.02
C GLU A 353 -1.36 -6.75 -2.44
N LEU A 354 -0.49 -6.19 -3.29
CA LEU A 354 0.79 -5.60 -2.91
C LEU A 354 0.78 -4.14 -3.38
N ARG A 355 0.83 -3.18 -2.45
CA ARG A 355 0.75 -1.75 -2.76
C ARG A 355 2.05 -1.04 -2.39
N VAL A 356 2.73 -0.51 -3.41
CA VAL A 356 3.84 0.43 -3.26
C VAL A 356 3.29 1.84 -3.35
N SER A 357 3.44 2.61 -2.26
CA SER A 357 2.96 4.00 -2.22
C SER A 357 3.83 4.91 -3.06
N LYS A 358 3.21 5.94 -3.63
CA LYS A 358 3.90 6.99 -4.38
C LYS A 358 4.97 7.67 -3.52
N THR A 359 6.13 7.89 -4.11
CA THR A 359 7.19 8.73 -3.54
C THR A 359 7.46 9.95 -4.45
N GLN A 360 8.49 10.74 -4.16
CA GLN A 360 8.92 11.80 -5.08
C GLN A 360 9.44 11.23 -6.40
N ASN A 361 10.06 10.04 -6.36
CA ASN A 361 10.76 9.43 -7.50
C ASN A 361 10.07 8.18 -8.06
N SER A 362 8.94 7.75 -7.49
CA SER A 362 8.23 6.53 -7.93
C SER A 362 6.72 6.76 -8.03
N CYS A 363 6.08 6.06 -8.96
CA CYS A 363 4.63 6.08 -9.10
C CYS A 363 3.96 5.21 -8.02
N GLU A 364 2.66 5.41 -7.77
CA GLU A 364 1.90 4.43 -6.97
C GLU A 364 1.69 3.18 -7.83
N VAL A 365 2.06 2.00 -7.30
CA VAL A 365 1.86 0.72 -7.99
C VAL A 365 1.11 -0.24 -7.07
N ILE A 366 0.06 -0.86 -7.61
CA ILE A 366 -0.80 -1.79 -6.89
C ILE A 366 -0.83 -3.11 -7.68
N PHE A 367 -0.10 -4.11 -7.23
CA PHE A 367 -0.15 -5.46 -7.80
C PHE A 367 -1.33 -6.23 -7.23
N ARG A 368 -2.05 -6.94 -8.09
CA ARG A 368 -3.23 -7.75 -7.74
C ARG A 368 -3.25 -9.05 -8.53
N ASP A 369 -3.85 -10.06 -7.93
CA ASP A 369 -4.10 -11.34 -8.58
C ASP A 369 -5.47 -11.32 -9.27
N SER A 370 -5.48 -11.46 -10.60
CA SER A 370 -6.71 -11.44 -11.41
C SER A 370 -7.62 -12.63 -11.16
N TYR A 371 -7.10 -13.72 -10.60
CA TYR A 371 -7.91 -14.88 -10.21
C TYR A 371 -8.96 -14.53 -9.14
N ASN A 372 -8.74 -13.45 -8.37
CA ASN A 372 -9.73 -13.00 -7.37
C ASN A 372 -10.97 -12.34 -7.98
N ILE A 373 -10.92 -11.93 -9.25
CA ILE A 373 -12.04 -11.36 -10.00
C ILE A 373 -12.54 -12.29 -11.10
N CYS A 374 -11.65 -13.10 -11.68
CA CYS A 374 -11.97 -14.10 -12.69
C CYS A 374 -11.43 -15.48 -12.23
N PRO A 375 -12.18 -16.23 -11.39
CA PRO A 375 -11.67 -17.44 -10.71
C PRO A 375 -11.73 -18.70 -11.58
N VAL A 376 -11.24 -18.61 -12.82
CA VAL A 376 -11.12 -19.73 -13.77
C VAL A 376 -9.71 -19.75 -14.34
N ALA A 377 -9.30 -20.84 -15.00
CA ALA A 377 -7.98 -20.91 -15.60
C ALA A 377 -7.83 -19.89 -16.75
N LEU A 378 -6.62 -19.38 -16.98
CA LEU A 378 -6.34 -18.37 -18.01
C LEU A 378 -6.90 -18.75 -19.39
N GLY A 379 -6.65 -19.99 -19.85
CA GLY A 379 -7.15 -20.48 -21.14
C GLY A 379 -8.69 -20.55 -21.22
N GLN A 380 -9.38 -20.73 -20.08
CA GLN A 380 -10.85 -20.72 -20.04
C GLN A 380 -11.44 -19.30 -20.16
N LEU A 381 -10.64 -18.25 -19.94
CA LEU A 381 -11.10 -16.86 -20.11
C LEU A 381 -11.43 -16.53 -21.57
N VAL A 382 -10.76 -17.20 -22.52
CA VAL A 382 -11.01 -17.03 -23.96
C VAL A 382 -12.48 -17.34 -24.27
N GLY A 383 -12.95 -18.53 -23.90
CA GLY A 383 -14.35 -18.92 -24.06
C GLY A 383 -15.32 -18.17 -23.13
N ALA A 384 -14.92 -17.89 -21.88
CA ALA A 384 -15.81 -17.24 -20.91
C ALA A 384 -16.18 -15.78 -21.29
N PHE A 385 -15.28 -15.08 -21.99
CA PHE A 385 -15.50 -13.71 -22.44
C PHE A 385 -15.69 -13.57 -23.95
N ASP A 386 -15.69 -14.68 -24.71
CA ASP A 386 -15.78 -14.69 -26.17
C ASP A 386 -14.68 -13.83 -26.83
N LEU A 387 -13.44 -14.03 -26.36
CA LEU A 387 -12.28 -13.23 -26.76
C LEU A 387 -11.79 -13.64 -28.14
N GLN A 388 -11.52 -12.63 -29.00
CA GLN A 388 -10.98 -12.83 -30.34
C GLN A 388 -9.45 -12.92 -30.30
N VAL A 389 -8.92 -13.88 -29.53
CA VAL A 389 -7.49 -14.14 -29.32
C VAL A 389 -7.15 -15.58 -29.66
N HIS A 390 -5.88 -15.82 -29.99
CA HIS A 390 -5.38 -17.18 -30.15
C HIS A 390 -5.54 -17.96 -28.84
N GLU A 391 -6.00 -19.21 -28.95
CA GLU A 391 -6.09 -20.11 -27.82
C GLU A 391 -4.72 -20.30 -27.16
N LYS A 392 -4.75 -20.55 -25.85
CA LYS A 392 -3.54 -20.79 -25.06
C LYS A 392 -2.78 -22.00 -25.61
N GLN A 393 -1.57 -21.77 -26.07
CA GLN A 393 -0.72 -22.78 -26.70
C GLN A 393 -0.15 -23.77 -25.67
N PHE A 394 0.34 -24.92 -26.14
CA PHE A 394 1.10 -25.86 -25.31
C PHE A 394 2.57 -25.45 -25.26
N PHE A 395 3.11 -25.31 -24.05
CA PHE A 395 4.51 -24.93 -23.85
C PHE A 395 5.32 -26.04 -23.16
N PRO A 396 6.54 -26.36 -23.65
CA PRO A 396 7.40 -27.37 -23.06
C PRO A 396 8.13 -26.81 -21.83
N HIS A 397 7.44 -26.75 -20.69
CA HIS A 397 7.97 -26.17 -19.44
C HIS A 397 9.33 -26.76 -18.99
N LEU A 398 9.58 -28.07 -19.19
CA LEU A 398 10.88 -28.65 -18.81
C LEU A 398 12.00 -28.34 -19.79
N ALA A 399 11.67 -27.94 -21.03
CA ALA A 399 12.64 -27.43 -21.98
C ALA A 399 13.10 -26.01 -21.65
N ASN A 400 12.41 -25.29 -20.73
CA ASN A 400 12.84 -23.99 -20.22
C ASN A 400 14.07 -24.12 -19.30
N ASN A 401 15.21 -24.32 -19.94
CA ASN A 401 16.50 -24.58 -19.34
C ASN A 401 17.57 -23.74 -20.05
N PRO A 402 18.52 -23.11 -19.32
CA PRO A 402 19.58 -22.33 -19.95
C PRO A 402 20.41 -23.06 -21.00
N CYS A 403 20.55 -24.39 -20.91
CA CYS A 403 21.24 -25.21 -21.89
C CYS A 403 20.55 -25.22 -23.27
N ASN A 404 19.27 -24.85 -23.35
CA ASN A 404 18.49 -24.82 -24.58
C ASN A 404 18.38 -23.41 -25.19
N TYR A 405 18.99 -22.39 -24.58
CA TYR A 405 19.03 -21.05 -25.14
C TYR A 405 19.84 -20.99 -26.42
N ASP A 406 19.37 -20.18 -27.37
CA ASP A 406 20.04 -19.94 -28.66
C ASP A 406 20.21 -21.20 -29.53
N ILE A 407 19.49 -22.28 -29.19
CA ILE A 407 19.47 -23.54 -29.95
C ILE A 407 18.13 -23.66 -30.69
N THR A 408 18.20 -24.00 -31.97
CA THR A 408 17.04 -24.38 -32.78
C THR A 408 17.03 -25.89 -32.95
N LEU A 409 16.01 -26.54 -32.39
CA LEU A 409 15.72 -27.94 -32.61
C LEU A 409 15.00 -28.11 -33.95
N GLN A 410 15.29 -29.20 -34.66
CA GLN A 410 14.62 -29.55 -35.93
C GLN A 410 13.18 -30.03 -35.75
N ARG A 411 12.81 -30.40 -34.52
CA ARG A 411 11.52 -30.94 -34.12
C ARG A 411 11.11 -30.33 -32.78
N LEU A 412 9.84 -30.46 -32.43
CA LEU A 412 9.35 -30.08 -31.11
C LEU A 412 10.04 -30.91 -30.00
N PRO A 413 10.17 -30.35 -28.77
CA PRO A 413 10.63 -31.11 -27.61
C PRO A 413 9.80 -32.38 -27.38
N PRO A 414 10.36 -33.40 -26.70
CA PRO A 414 9.62 -34.62 -26.38
C PRO A 414 8.39 -34.32 -25.52
N LYS A 415 7.34 -35.17 -25.62
CA LYS A 415 6.09 -35.02 -24.85
C LYS A 415 6.30 -34.88 -23.34
N SER A 416 7.37 -35.48 -22.80
CA SER A 416 7.76 -35.37 -21.39
C SER A 416 7.96 -33.92 -20.95
N ASP A 417 8.46 -33.06 -21.85
CA ASP A 417 8.82 -31.69 -21.52
C ASP A 417 7.61 -30.78 -21.36
N TYR A 418 6.45 -31.21 -21.84
CA TYR A 418 5.16 -30.53 -21.71
C TYR A 418 4.41 -30.91 -20.43
N LEU A 419 5.04 -31.65 -19.50
CA LEU A 419 4.40 -32.17 -18.29
C LEU A 419 3.19 -33.09 -18.61
N TYR A 420 3.25 -33.82 -19.72
CA TYR A 420 2.17 -34.67 -20.23
C TYR A 420 1.59 -35.63 -19.18
N GLY A 421 2.44 -36.21 -18.33
CA GLY A 421 2.01 -37.12 -17.26
C GLY A 421 1.14 -36.48 -16.18
N GLY A 422 1.14 -35.14 -16.05
CA GLY A 422 0.28 -34.40 -15.13
C GLY A 422 -1.00 -33.84 -15.76
N MET A 423 -1.20 -34.03 -17.07
CA MET A 423 -2.40 -33.57 -17.76
C MET A 423 -3.60 -34.49 -17.50
N LEU A 424 -4.80 -33.92 -17.43
CA LEU A 424 -6.04 -34.70 -17.37
C LEU A 424 -6.25 -35.47 -18.69
N PRO A 425 -6.93 -36.64 -18.68
CA PRO A 425 -7.11 -37.48 -19.86
C PRO A 425 -7.75 -36.75 -21.06
N GLU A 426 -8.68 -35.84 -20.83
CA GLU A 426 -9.29 -35.03 -21.90
C GLU A 426 -8.29 -34.08 -22.54
N LYS A 427 -7.45 -33.43 -21.73
CA LYS A 427 -6.39 -32.53 -22.21
C LYS A 427 -5.27 -33.30 -22.92
N GLN A 428 -4.98 -34.53 -22.49
CA GLN A 428 -4.02 -35.42 -23.17
C GLN A 428 -4.46 -35.74 -24.60
N LYS A 429 -5.76 -36.02 -24.84
CA LYS A 429 -6.27 -36.26 -26.19
C LYS A 429 -6.07 -35.05 -27.11
N ILE A 430 -6.39 -33.86 -26.62
CA ILE A 430 -6.19 -32.60 -27.36
C ILE A 430 -4.70 -32.38 -27.63
N PHE A 431 -3.85 -32.61 -26.62
CA PHE A 431 -2.41 -32.51 -26.75
C PHE A 431 -1.85 -33.49 -27.78
N ASP A 432 -2.27 -34.75 -27.77
CA ASP A 432 -1.75 -35.78 -28.69
C ASP A 432 -2.11 -35.45 -30.14
N GLN A 433 -3.34 -34.98 -30.39
CA GLN A 433 -3.76 -34.52 -31.71
C GLN A 433 -2.91 -33.34 -32.20
N TRP A 434 -2.68 -32.34 -31.35
CA TRP A 434 -1.83 -31.20 -31.66
C TRP A 434 -0.37 -31.62 -31.89
N TYR A 435 0.19 -32.43 -31.00
CA TYR A 435 1.59 -32.86 -31.06
C TYR A 435 1.86 -33.68 -32.31
N ASP A 436 0.95 -34.60 -32.70
CA ASP A 436 1.14 -35.41 -33.90
C ASP A 436 1.12 -34.58 -35.19
N GLN A 437 0.39 -33.46 -35.21
CA GLN A 437 0.36 -32.51 -36.33
C GLN A 437 1.61 -31.62 -36.38
N GLU A 438 2.17 -31.28 -35.22
CA GLU A 438 3.15 -30.19 -35.09
C GLU A 438 4.57 -30.67 -34.77
N LYS A 439 4.76 -31.96 -34.41
CA LYS A 439 6.05 -32.54 -33.96
C LYS A 439 7.24 -32.30 -34.89
N ASP A 440 7.01 -32.18 -36.18
CA ASP A 440 8.06 -31.98 -37.19
C ASP A 440 8.39 -30.50 -37.42
N LYS A 441 7.75 -29.57 -36.71
CA LYS A 441 8.12 -28.15 -36.76
C LYS A 441 9.39 -27.88 -35.97
N THR A 442 10.17 -26.91 -36.47
CA THR A 442 11.36 -26.42 -35.77
C THR A 442 10.97 -25.71 -34.48
N PHE A 443 11.82 -25.81 -33.47
CA PHE A 443 11.57 -25.21 -32.16
C PHE A 443 12.78 -24.39 -31.71
N CYS A 444 12.54 -23.12 -31.39
CA CYS A 444 13.51 -22.24 -30.75
C CYS A 444 12.95 -21.79 -29.40
N LEU A 445 13.64 -22.09 -28.29
CA LEU A 445 13.15 -21.79 -26.95
C LEU A 445 12.93 -20.29 -26.74
N ASN A 446 13.85 -19.46 -27.22
CA ASN A 446 13.76 -18.00 -27.06
C ASN A 446 12.48 -17.46 -27.73
N GLU A 447 12.14 -18.00 -28.89
CA GLU A 447 10.96 -17.61 -29.67
C GLU A 447 9.68 -18.14 -29.02
N ALA A 448 9.68 -19.42 -28.62
CA ALA A 448 8.55 -20.04 -27.95
C ALA A 448 8.21 -19.37 -26.60
N LEU A 449 9.22 -18.94 -25.83
CA LEU A 449 9.02 -18.16 -24.60
C LEU A 449 8.31 -16.83 -24.88
N ALA A 450 8.73 -16.14 -25.95
CA ALA A 450 8.13 -14.87 -26.34
C ALA A 450 6.68 -15.05 -26.76
N GLU A 451 6.42 -15.96 -27.71
CA GLU A 451 5.07 -16.22 -28.23
C GLU A 451 4.11 -16.65 -27.12
N TYR A 452 4.51 -17.62 -26.29
CA TYR A 452 3.67 -18.16 -25.24
C TYR A 452 3.37 -17.13 -24.14
N CYS A 453 4.40 -16.46 -23.61
CA CYS A 453 4.23 -15.53 -22.50
C CYS A 453 3.46 -14.26 -22.94
N LEU A 454 3.68 -13.77 -24.17
CA LEU A 454 2.89 -12.67 -24.72
C LEU A 454 1.44 -13.07 -25.00
N ASN A 455 1.18 -14.29 -25.46
CA ASN A 455 -0.18 -14.81 -25.62
C ASN A 455 -0.92 -14.84 -24.28
N ASP A 456 -0.29 -15.34 -23.21
CA ASP A 456 -0.87 -15.36 -21.86
C ASP A 456 -1.20 -13.95 -21.35
N VAL A 457 -0.28 -12.99 -21.53
CA VAL A 457 -0.52 -11.59 -21.18
C VAL A 457 -1.62 -10.96 -22.04
N GLN A 458 -1.69 -11.29 -23.34
CA GLN A 458 -2.75 -10.82 -24.22
C GLN A 458 -4.11 -11.32 -23.76
N ILE A 459 -4.27 -12.63 -23.53
CA ILE A 459 -5.50 -13.24 -23.02
C ILE A 459 -5.93 -12.54 -21.73
N LEU A 460 -4.99 -12.35 -20.78
CA LEU A 460 -5.28 -11.67 -19.52
C LEU A 460 -5.74 -10.21 -19.74
N THR A 461 -5.08 -9.49 -20.64
CA THR A 461 -5.42 -8.10 -20.97
C THR A 461 -6.84 -8.00 -21.53
N GLU A 462 -7.16 -8.81 -22.54
CA GLU A 462 -8.47 -8.81 -23.19
C GLU A 462 -9.57 -9.22 -22.21
N ALA A 463 -9.32 -10.24 -21.39
CA ALA A 463 -10.27 -10.71 -20.36
C ALA A 463 -10.58 -9.62 -19.32
N LEU A 464 -9.56 -8.90 -18.82
CA LEU A 464 -9.76 -7.83 -17.86
C LEU A 464 -10.53 -6.64 -18.45
N LEU A 465 -10.32 -6.35 -19.73
CA LEU A 465 -11.07 -5.31 -20.44
C LEU A 465 -12.52 -5.71 -20.68
N ALA A 466 -12.77 -6.94 -21.13
CA ALA A 466 -14.11 -7.48 -21.29
C ALA A 466 -14.86 -7.49 -19.95
N PHE A 467 -14.21 -7.95 -18.87
CA PHE A 467 -14.75 -7.89 -17.51
C PHE A 467 -15.11 -6.46 -17.10
N ARG A 468 -14.20 -5.50 -17.34
CA ARG A 468 -14.44 -4.08 -17.00
C ARG A 468 -15.65 -3.51 -17.75
N VAL A 469 -15.79 -3.79 -19.04
CA VAL A 469 -16.94 -3.33 -19.84
C VAL A 469 -18.24 -3.90 -19.28
N LYS A 470 -18.32 -5.22 -19.13
CA LYS A 470 -19.51 -5.90 -18.57
C LYS A 470 -19.86 -5.38 -17.16
N PHE A 471 -18.86 -5.19 -16.31
CA PHE A 471 -19.07 -4.69 -14.95
C PHE A 471 -19.62 -3.25 -14.94
N LEU A 472 -19.13 -2.39 -15.83
CA LEU A 472 -19.62 -1.01 -15.97
C LEU A 472 -21.06 -0.97 -16.51
N GLU A 473 -21.42 -1.86 -17.43
CA GLU A 473 -22.79 -1.97 -17.94
C GLU A 473 -23.80 -2.36 -16.85
N ILE A 474 -23.46 -3.36 -16.04
CA ILE A 474 -24.29 -3.81 -14.91
C ILE A 474 -24.42 -2.72 -13.85
N SER A 475 -23.37 -1.90 -13.68
CA SER A 475 -23.32 -0.82 -12.69
C SER A 475 -24.03 0.46 -13.13
N LYS A 476 -24.53 0.56 -14.36
CA LYS A 476 -25.33 1.73 -14.79
C LYS A 476 -26.65 1.72 -14.01
N PRO A 477 -27.02 2.82 -13.34
CA PRO A 477 -28.32 2.89 -12.68
C PRO A 477 -29.41 2.66 -13.73
N LYS A 478 -30.31 1.71 -13.48
CA LYS A 478 -31.54 1.60 -14.27
C LYS A 478 -32.26 2.93 -14.09
N ASN A 479 -32.48 3.66 -15.18
CA ASN A 479 -33.37 4.82 -15.16
C ASN A 479 -34.75 4.30 -14.74
N SER A 480 -35.11 4.54 -13.48
CA SER A 480 -36.44 4.32 -12.92
C SER A 480 -37.24 5.61 -12.97
#